data_AF-A0A3A4Z4U4-F1
#
_entry.id   AF-A0A3A4Z4U4-F1
#
_cell.length_a   1.000
_cell.length_b   1.000
_cell.length_c   1.000
_cell.angle_alpha   90.00
_cell.angle_beta   90.00
_cell.angle_gamma   90.00
#
_symmetry.space_group_name_H-M   'P 1'
#
loop_
_entity.id
_entity.type
_entity.pdbx_description
1 polymer ?
#
loop_
_entity_poly.entity_id
_entity_poly.type
_entity_poly.pdbx_seq_one_letter_code
_entity_poly.pdbx_strand_id
1 'polypeptide(L)'
;MAGVSRLQYTPDIKIVRIMCTGRIDPALAAKAFRKGLDGMLVVGCYFGDCHYISGNYQAKAKLDMARKLFAHIGLNPERLAFRQCSSGEASVFVKIVGEFTEKIKELGPLGAGADRFEASKLTKKMDIAEAVLAGEKIRWVIGKRTPFLQTGNMYGEIFTEHEFNRAIDMIIVEETEVQEILAGLREGAKSVKDLAASLSMPVEKVFRHILALKRRGFVALKRIAGRSPLYTLVPQEV
;
A
#
# COMPACT_ATOMS: atom_id res chain seq x y z
N MET A 1 16.51 -13.59 -22.02
CA MET A 1 16.70 -14.92 -22.64
C MET A 1 15.44 -15.50 -23.27
N ALA A 2 14.25 -15.41 -22.67
CA ALA A 2 13.01 -15.98 -23.24
C ALA A 2 12.75 -15.64 -24.72
N GLY A 3 12.88 -14.38 -25.12
CA GLY A 3 12.71 -13.97 -26.52
C GLY A 3 13.77 -14.57 -27.48
N VAL A 4 15.03 -14.65 -27.05
CA VAL A 4 16.12 -15.29 -27.82
C VAL A 4 15.85 -16.79 -27.98
N SER A 5 15.39 -17.43 -26.90
CA SER A 5 15.01 -18.84 -26.87
C SER A 5 13.64 -19.12 -27.51
N ARG A 6 12.97 -18.10 -28.08
CA ARG A 6 11.65 -18.19 -28.72
C ARG A 6 10.56 -18.82 -27.83
N LEU A 7 10.72 -18.75 -26.51
CA LEU A 7 9.74 -19.28 -25.58
C LEU A 7 8.50 -18.38 -25.56
N GLN A 8 7.34 -18.98 -25.78
CA GLN A 8 6.07 -18.27 -25.80
C GLN A 8 5.54 -18.07 -24.38
N TYR A 9 4.94 -16.92 -24.14
CA TYR A 9 4.16 -16.60 -22.96
C TYR A 9 3.05 -15.64 -23.38
N THR A 10 2.07 -15.43 -22.50
CA THR A 10 0.91 -14.58 -22.79
C THR A 10 1.29 -13.14 -23.20
N PRO A 11 0.60 -12.55 -24.20
CA PRO A 11 0.78 -11.15 -24.59
C PRO A 11 0.13 -10.15 -23.61
N ASP A 12 -0.55 -10.62 -22.57
CA ASP A 12 -1.29 -9.77 -21.62
C ASP A 12 -0.38 -8.86 -20.76
N ILE A 13 0.92 -9.16 -20.69
CA ILE A 13 1.86 -8.41 -19.85
C ILE A 13 2.55 -7.25 -20.57
N LYS A 14 2.76 -6.16 -19.85
CA LYS A 14 3.59 -5.02 -20.29
C LYS A 14 4.77 -4.85 -19.34
N ILE A 15 5.99 -5.05 -19.85
CA ILE A 15 7.20 -5.03 -19.04
C ILE A 15 7.74 -3.61 -18.95
N VAL A 16 7.91 -3.11 -17.71
CA VAL A 16 8.62 -1.86 -17.43
C VAL A 16 9.99 -2.20 -16.84
N ARG A 17 11.05 -1.83 -17.54
CA ARG A 17 12.42 -2.08 -17.09
C ARG A 17 12.85 -1.04 -16.06
N ILE A 18 13.38 -1.52 -14.95
CA ILE A 18 14.09 -0.73 -13.93
C ILE A 18 15.44 -1.39 -13.63
N MET A 19 16.38 -0.62 -13.08
CA MET A 19 17.72 -1.16 -12.76
C MET A 19 17.69 -2.13 -11.57
N CYS A 20 16.81 -1.91 -10.60
CA CYS A 20 16.69 -2.72 -9.40
C CYS A 20 15.25 -2.70 -8.89
N THR A 21 14.76 -3.84 -8.40
CA THR A 21 13.45 -3.91 -7.74
C THR A 21 13.37 -3.01 -6.50
N GLY A 22 14.50 -2.71 -5.86
CA GLY A 22 14.59 -1.74 -4.77
C GLY A 22 14.05 -0.35 -5.13
N ARG A 23 14.04 0.01 -6.43
CA ARG A 23 13.49 1.28 -6.94
C ARG A 23 11.96 1.34 -6.87
N ILE A 24 11.27 0.21 -6.70
CA ILE A 24 9.80 0.19 -6.63
C ILE A 24 9.33 0.88 -5.35
N ASP A 25 8.58 1.97 -5.53
CA ASP A 25 7.82 2.61 -4.47
C ASP A 25 6.46 1.91 -4.35
N PRO A 26 6.05 1.43 -3.16
CA PRO A 26 4.73 0.82 -2.99
C PRO A 26 3.57 1.77 -3.35
N ALA A 27 3.73 3.09 -3.21
CA ALA A 27 2.72 4.06 -3.66
C ALA A 27 2.48 4.00 -5.17
N LEU A 28 3.50 3.63 -5.96
CA LEU A 28 3.34 3.41 -7.40
C LEU A 28 2.41 2.24 -7.70
N ALA A 29 2.46 1.18 -6.89
CA ALA A 29 1.55 0.03 -7.05
C ALA A 29 0.10 0.46 -6.83
N ALA A 30 -0.18 1.22 -5.75
CA ALA A 30 -1.52 1.76 -5.48
C ALA A 30 -2.01 2.66 -6.63
N LYS A 31 -1.14 3.54 -7.14
CA LYS A 31 -1.43 4.39 -8.29
C LYS A 31 -1.72 3.59 -9.56
N ALA A 32 -1.02 2.48 -9.78
CA ALA A 32 -1.25 1.61 -10.93
C ALA A 32 -2.60 0.91 -10.85
N PHE A 33 -2.96 0.34 -9.70
CA PHE A 33 -4.29 -0.23 -9.46
C PHE A 33 -5.39 0.82 -9.63
N ARG A 34 -5.19 2.03 -9.10
CA ARG A 34 -6.12 3.15 -9.29
C ARG A 34 -6.38 3.48 -10.76
N LYS A 35 -5.39 3.28 -11.63
CA LYS A 35 -5.48 3.48 -13.08
C LYS A 35 -6.07 2.28 -13.85
N GLY A 36 -6.55 1.25 -13.16
CA GLY A 36 -7.21 0.10 -13.76
C GLY A 36 -6.28 -1.08 -14.08
N LEU A 37 -5.13 -1.19 -13.41
CA LEU A 37 -4.28 -2.38 -13.56
C LEU A 37 -4.89 -3.59 -12.83
N ASP A 38 -5.08 -4.73 -13.51
CA ASP A 38 -5.66 -5.94 -12.88
C ASP A 38 -4.68 -6.68 -11.97
N GLY A 39 -3.38 -6.59 -12.26
CA GLY A 39 -2.32 -7.24 -11.49
C GLY A 39 -0.94 -6.64 -11.77
N MET A 40 -0.09 -6.62 -10.75
CA MET A 40 1.29 -6.17 -10.82
C MET A 40 2.24 -7.28 -10.38
N LEU A 41 3.09 -7.72 -11.31
CA LEU A 41 4.16 -8.66 -11.06
C LEU A 41 5.50 -7.93 -11.01
N VAL A 42 6.21 -8.07 -9.91
CA VAL A 42 7.57 -7.57 -9.72
C VAL A 42 8.52 -8.76 -9.74
N VAL A 43 9.42 -8.79 -10.72
CA VAL A 43 10.45 -9.83 -10.84
C VAL A 43 11.81 -9.24 -10.52
N GLY A 44 12.55 -9.85 -9.60
CA GLY A 44 13.89 -9.43 -9.21
C GLY A 44 14.91 -10.56 -9.15
N CYS A 45 16.16 -10.22 -8.83
CA CYS A 45 17.22 -11.20 -8.58
C CYS A 45 16.90 -12.06 -7.35
N TYR A 46 17.52 -13.24 -7.26
CA TYR A 46 17.52 -14.05 -6.05
C TYR A 46 18.12 -13.28 -4.86
N PHE A 47 17.69 -13.65 -3.65
CA PHE A 47 18.23 -13.09 -2.41
C PHE A 47 19.68 -13.57 -2.29
N GLY A 48 20.61 -12.63 -2.05
CA GLY A 48 22.06 -12.87 -2.15
C GLY A 48 22.67 -12.39 -3.46
N ASP A 49 21.92 -12.44 -4.56
CA ASP A 49 22.42 -12.10 -5.91
C ASP A 49 22.07 -10.69 -6.37
N CYS A 50 21.67 -9.81 -5.43
CA CYS A 50 21.29 -8.45 -5.79
C CYS A 50 22.52 -7.66 -6.25
N HIS A 51 22.50 -7.16 -7.48
CA HIS A 51 23.55 -6.27 -7.98
C HIS A 51 23.74 -5.01 -7.11
N TYR A 52 22.67 -4.57 -6.45
CA TYR A 52 22.68 -3.44 -5.52
C TYR A 52 22.63 -3.89 -4.06
N ILE A 53 23.21 -5.06 -3.75
CA ILE A 53 23.43 -5.63 -2.42
C ILE A 53 22.13 -6.04 -1.71
N SER A 54 21.26 -5.09 -1.37
CA SER A 54 20.08 -5.31 -0.53
C SER A 54 18.77 -4.82 -1.15
N GLY A 55 18.81 -4.27 -2.36
CA GLY A 55 17.63 -3.64 -2.98
C GLY A 55 16.43 -4.57 -3.13
N ASN A 56 16.64 -5.85 -3.45
CA ASN A 56 15.55 -6.83 -3.57
C ASN A 56 14.93 -7.22 -2.21
N TYR A 57 15.70 -7.27 -1.13
CA TYR A 57 15.18 -7.47 0.23
C TYR A 57 14.28 -6.31 0.65
N GLN A 58 14.71 -5.07 0.38
CA GLN A 58 13.89 -3.88 0.64
C GLN A 58 12.61 -3.88 -0.21
N ALA A 59 12.71 -4.30 -1.48
CA ALA A 59 11.55 -4.43 -2.36
C ALA A 59 10.53 -5.43 -1.80
N LYS A 60 10.97 -6.62 -1.38
CA LYS A 60 10.10 -7.64 -0.80
C LYS A 60 9.35 -7.10 0.43
N ALA A 61 10.07 -6.49 1.37
CA ALA A 61 9.47 -5.90 2.56
C ALA A 61 8.42 -4.82 2.23
N LYS A 62 8.74 -3.90 1.32
CA LYS A 62 7.82 -2.84 0.88
C LYS A 62 6.56 -3.40 0.22
N LEU A 63 6.71 -4.41 -0.65
CA LEU A 63 5.59 -5.01 -1.36
C LEU A 63 4.73 -5.88 -0.44
N ASP A 64 5.31 -6.56 0.54
CA ASP A 64 4.54 -7.32 1.54
C ASP A 64 3.68 -6.40 2.40
N MET A 65 4.23 -5.26 2.82
CA MET A 65 3.47 -4.25 3.55
C MET A 65 2.37 -3.62 2.67
N ALA A 66 2.66 -3.35 1.40
CA ALA A 66 1.63 -2.90 0.45
C ALA A 66 0.52 -3.94 0.27
N ARG A 67 0.85 -5.23 0.16
CA ARG A 67 -0.12 -6.33 0.09
C ARG A 67 -1.03 -6.38 1.33
N LYS A 68 -0.47 -6.17 2.53
CA LYS A 68 -1.25 -6.08 3.77
C LYS A 68 -2.25 -4.92 3.75
N LEU A 69 -1.81 -3.74 3.33
CA LEU A 69 -2.69 -2.58 3.16
C LEU A 69 -3.77 -2.83 2.10
N PHE A 70 -3.41 -3.43 0.98
CA PHE A 70 -4.35 -3.78 -0.10
C PHE A 70 -5.44 -4.75 0.38
N ALA A 71 -5.05 -5.79 1.12
CA ALA A 71 -6.01 -6.69 1.75
C ALA A 71 -6.94 -5.96 2.74
N HIS A 72 -6.39 -5.03 3.54
CA HIS A 72 -7.15 -4.24 4.49
C HIS A 72 -8.24 -3.41 3.80
N ILE A 73 -7.90 -2.72 2.70
CA ILE A 73 -8.82 -1.85 1.95
C ILE A 73 -9.70 -2.62 0.93
N GLY A 74 -9.56 -3.95 0.84
CA GLY A 74 -10.46 -4.81 0.08
C GLY A 74 -9.99 -5.22 -1.32
N LEU A 75 -8.74 -4.94 -1.70
CA LEU A 75 -8.11 -5.49 -2.90
C LEU A 75 -7.54 -6.89 -2.59
N ASN A 76 -7.73 -7.84 -3.49
CA ASN A 76 -7.12 -9.15 -3.32
C ASN A 76 -5.57 -9.05 -3.33
N PRO A 77 -4.87 -9.49 -2.28
CA PRO A 77 -3.41 -9.33 -2.18
C PRO A 77 -2.63 -10.14 -3.22
N GLU A 78 -3.25 -11.15 -3.85
CA GLU A 78 -2.63 -11.92 -4.94
C GLU A 78 -2.50 -11.12 -6.23
N ARG A 79 -3.17 -9.97 -6.36
CA ARG A 79 -2.98 -9.04 -7.48
C ARG A 79 -1.60 -8.38 -7.48
N LEU A 80 -0.86 -8.39 -6.35
CA LEU A 80 0.50 -7.88 -6.26
C LEU A 80 1.46 -9.02 -5.92
N ALA A 81 2.33 -9.41 -6.84
CA ALA A 81 3.29 -10.50 -6.64
C ALA A 81 4.74 -10.01 -6.73
N PHE A 82 5.59 -10.52 -5.83
CA PHE A 82 7.04 -10.47 -5.98
C PHE A 82 7.54 -11.89 -6.28
N ARG A 83 8.36 -12.02 -7.32
CA ARG A 83 8.98 -13.28 -7.75
C ARG A 83 10.45 -13.05 -8.08
N GLN A 84 11.21 -14.13 -8.10
CA GLN A 84 12.65 -14.09 -8.33
C GLN A 84 13.00 -14.90 -9.56
N CYS A 85 13.91 -14.38 -10.36
CA CYS A 85 14.38 -14.99 -11.59
C CYS A 85 15.77 -14.43 -11.90
N SER A 86 16.72 -15.31 -12.21
CA SER A 86 18.02 -14.93 -12.76
C SER A 86 17.88 -14.54 -14.24
N SER A 87 18.85 -13.77 -14.76
CA SER A 87 18.93 -13.43 -16.18
C SER A 87 19.04 -14.67 -17.08
N GLY A 88 19.61 -15.76 -16.53
CA GLY A 88 19.80 -17.08 -17.12
C GLY A 88 18.52 -17.91 -17.34
N GLU A 89 17.46 -17.63 -16.60
CA GLU A 89 16.37 -18.58 -16.41
C GLU A 89 15.15 -18.25 -17.28
N ALA A 90 15.31 -18.39 -18.58
CA ALA A 90 14.25 -18.10 -19.56
C ALA A 90 12.94 -18.86 -19.29
N SER A 91 13.02 -20.16 -19.01
CA SER A 91 11.88 -21.03 -18.73
C SER A 91 11.17 -20.67 -17.44
N VAL A 92 11.93 -20.30 -16.40
CA VAL A 92 11.38 -19.86 -15.10
C VAL A 92 10.61 -18.55 -15.26
N PHE A 93 11.15 -17.59 -16.00
CA PHE A 93 10.44 -16.34 -16.30
C PHE A 93 9.10 -16.60 -17.00
N VAL A 94 9.10 -17.46 -18.03
CA VAL A 94 7.88 -17.83 -18.77
C VAL A 94 6.85 -18.48 -17.86
N LYS A 95 7.29 -19.41 -17.00
CA LYS A 95 6.43 -20.05 -16.00
C LYS A 95 5.82 -19.03 -15.03
N ILE A 96 6.65 -18.16 -14.43
CA ILE A 96 6.20 -17.13 -13.49
C ILE A 96 5.14 -16.22 -14.13
N VAL A 97 5.38 -15.77 -15.35
CA VAL A 97 4.45 -14.90 -16.09
C VAL A 97 3.15 -15.64 -16.41
N GLY A 98 3.24 -16.89 -16.84
CA GLY A 98 2.08 -17.74 -17.12
C GLY A 98 1.20 -17.94 -15.89
N GLU A 99 1.77 -18.46 -14.81
CA GLU A 99 1.08 -18.70 -13.55
C GLU A 99 0.45 -17.42 -12.98
N PHE A 100 1.17 -16.31 -13.02
CA PHE A 100 0.62 -15.03 -12.56
C PHE A 100 -0.55 -14.57 -13.43
N THR A 101 -0.43 -14.69 -14.75
CA THR A 101 -1.50 -14.26 -15.65
C THR A 101 -2.74 -15.12 -15.51
N GLU A 102 -2.59 -16.43 -15.40
CA GLU A 102 -3.68 -17.35 -15.07
C GLU A 102 -4.34 -16.95 -13.75
N LYS A 103 -3.52 -16.64 -12.73
CA LYS A 103 -4.05 -16.18 -11.45
C LYS A 103 -4.89 -14.92 -11.56
N ILE A 104 -4.42 -13.92 -12.31
CA ILE A 104 -5.19 -12.68 -12.52
C ILE A 104 -6.49 -12.94 -13.29
N LYS A 105 -6.46 -13.85 -14.28
CA LYS A 105 -7.67 -14.27 -15.02
C LYS A 105 -8.69 -14.94 -14.11
N GLU A 106 -8.25 -15.81 -13.19
CA GLU A 106 -9.11 -16.44 -12.17
C GLU A 106 -9.75 -15.40 -11.23
N LEU A 107 -8.99 -14.38 -10.82
CA LEU A 107 -9.50 -13.31 -9.94
C LEU A 107 -10.52 -12.41 -10.64
N GLY A 108 -10.47 -12.34 -11.98
CA GLY A 108 -11.29 -11.47 -12.80
C GLY A 108 -10.80 -10.02 -12.83
N PRO A 109 -11.51 -9.14 -13.54
CA PRO A 109 -11.12 -7.75 -13.70
C PRO A 109 -11.12 -7.02 -12.34
N LEU A 110 -10.31 -5.96 -12.25
CA LEU A 110 -10.17 -5.15 -11.05
C LEU A 110 -11.53 -4.64 -10.55
N GLY A 111 -11.81 -4.88 -9.26
CA GLY A 111 -13.08 -4.48 -8.67
C GLY A 111 -14.26 -5.37 -9.07
N ALA A 112 -13.97 -6.57 -9.55
CA ALA A 112 -14.92 -7.66 -9.73
C ALA A 112 -14.33 -8.98 -9.19
N GLY A 113 -15.11 -10.05 -9.25
CA GLY A 113 -14.67 -11.40 -8.89
C GLY A 113 -14.27 -11.50 -7.42
N ALA A 114 -12.97 -11.66 -7.17
CA ALA A 114 -12.42 -11.94 -5.84
C ALA A 114 -12.10 -10.70 -4.99
N ASP A 115 -12.33 -9.48 -5.50
CA ASP A 115 -12.17 -8.23 -4.74
C ASP A 115 -13.40 -7.95 -3.86
N ARG A 116 -13.21 -7.28 -2.71
CA ARG A 116 -14.30 -6.99 -1.76
C ARG A 116 -15.25 -5.91 -2.26
N PHE A 117 -14.77 -5.00 -3.10
CA PHE A 117 -15.50 -3.81 -3.53
C PHE A 117 -15.50 -3.68 -5.05
N GLU A 118 -16.56 -3.08 -5.57
CA GLU A 118 -16.67 -2.69 -6.97
C GLU A 118 -15.57 -1.70 -7.38
N ALA A 119 -15.27 -1.65 -8.68
CA ALA A 119 -14.19 -0.84 -9.25
C ALA A 119 -14.26 0.63 -8.80
N SER A 120 -15.43 1.28 -8.83
CA SER A 120 -15.61 2.69 -8.47
C SER A 120 -15.21 2.98 -7.01
N LYS A 121 -15.62 2.10 -6.09
CA LYS A 121 -15.29 2.19 -4.66
C LYS A 121 -13.83 1.84 -4.40
N LEU A 122 -13.30 0.85 -5.14
CA LEU A 122 -11.91 0.44 -5.04
C LEU A 122 -10.96 1.54 -5.53
N THR A 123 -11.29 2.28 -6.59
CA THR A 123 -10.52 3.45 -7.04
C THR A 123 -10.38 4.49 -5.92
N LYS A 124 -11.48 4.83 -5.23
CA LYS A 124 -11.44 5.76 -4.08
C LYS A 124 -10.58 5.20 -2.93
N LYS A 125 -10.67 3.90 -2.65
CA LYS A 125 -9.83 3.23 -1.65
C LYS A 125 -8.35 3.20 -2.06
N MET A 126 -8.04 3.12 -3.36
CA MET A 126 -6.66 3.19 -3.86
C MET A 126 -6.07 4.59 -3.74
N ASP A 127 -6.86 5.67 -3.84
CA ASP A 127 -6.38 7.02 -3.51
C ASP A 127 -5.92 7.11 -2.04
N ILE A 128 -6.68 6.51 -1.12
CA ILE A 128 -6.31 6.39 0.30
C ILE A 128 -5.03 5.56 0.43
N ALA A 129 -4.95 4.43 -0.23
CA ALA A 129 -3.78 3.55 -0.18
C ALA A 129 -2.50 4.23 -0.69
N GLU A 130 -2.61 4.97 -1.80
CA GLU A 130 -1.53 5.76 -2.38
C GLU A 130 -1.04 6.80 -1.37
N ALA A 131 -1.95 7.51 -0.69
CA ALA A 131 -1.62 8.48 0.35
C ALA A 131 -0.96 7.84 1.58
N VAL A 132 -1.46 6.69 2.05
CA VAL A 132 -0.86 5.94 3.17
C VAL A 132 0.56 5.50 2.84
N LEU A 133 0.77 4.88 1.66
CA LEU A 133 2.09 4.37 1.25
C LEU A 133 3.10 5.48 0.93
N ALA A 134 2.62 6.64 0.49
CA ALA A 134 3.45 7.84 0.32
C ALA A 134 3.77 8.54 1.65
N GLY A 135 3.01 8.23 2.71
CA GLY A 135 3.12 8.86 4.02
C GLY A 135 4.44 8.58 4.73
N GLU A 136 4.94 9.60 5.44
CA GLU A 136 6.22 9.56 6.14
C GLU A 136 6.29 8.41 7.16
N LYS A 137 5.25 8.22 7.98
CA LYS A 137 5.23 7.18 9.02
C LYS A 137 5.44 5.79 8.41
N ILE A 138 4.70 5.45 7.36
CA ILE A 138 4.80 4.15 6.68
C ILE A 138 6.19 3.95 6.07
N ARG A 139 6.71 4.98 5.39
CA ARG A 139 8.05 4.96 4.78
C ARG A 139 9.16 4.81 5.81
N TRP A 140 9.04 5.47 6.94
CA TRP A 140 10.00 5.39 8.03
C TRP A 140 10.02 4.00 8.65
N VAL A 141 8.85 3.46 9.02
CA VAL A 141 8.77 2.15 9.70
C VAL A 141 9.31 1.03 8.81
N ILE A 142 8.96 1.02 7.52
CA ILE A 142 9.49 0.00 6.61
C ILE A 142 10.99 0.17 6.35
N GLY A 143 11.48 1.41 6.28
CA GLY A 143 12.91 1.71 6.16
C GLY A 143 13.71 1.26 7.38
N LYS A 144 13.07 1.20 8.55
CA LYS A 144 13.65 0.71 9.81
C LYS A 144 13.43 -0.77 10.07
N ARG A 145 12.77 -1.51 9.17
CA ARG A 145 12.56 -2.97 9.31
C ARG A 145 13.87 -3.72 9.57
N THR A 146 14.88 -3.53 8.73
CA THR A 146 16.16 -4.26 8.88
C THR A 146 16.84 -3.93 10.21
N PRO A 147 17.03 -2.65 10.60
CA PRO A 147 17.52 -2.32 11.93
C PRO A 147 16.72 -2.96 13.07
N PHE A 148 15.38 -2.85 13.05
CA PHE A 148 14.56 -3.38 14.14
C PHE A 148 14.63 -4.90 14.29
N LEU A 149 14.87 -5.63 13.20
CA LEU A 149 14.99 -7.09 13.23
C LEU A 149 16.43 -7.59 13.49
N GLN A 150 17.44 -6.73 13.39
CA GLN A 150 18.85 -7.15 13.44
C GLN A 150 19.66 -6.42 14.51
N THR A 151 19.70 -5.10 14.45
CA THR A 151 20.54 -4.27 15.35
C THR A 151 19.77 -3.71 16.53
N GLY A 152 18.45 -3.74 16.47
CA GLY A 152 17.54 -3.18 17.47
C GLY A 152 17.24 -1.70 17.28
N ASN A 153 16.37 -1.18 18.14
CA ASN A 153 16.00 0.24 18.21
C ASN A 153 17.02 1.07 19.02
N MET A 154 16.70 2.34 19.32
CA MET A 154 17.55 3.24 20.12
C MET A 154 17.84 2.73 21.54
N TYR A 155 17.04 1.79 22.05
CA TYR A 155 17.17 1.17 23.36
C TYR A 155 17.82 -0.22 23.29
N GLY A 156 18.24 -0.67 22.10
CA GLY A 156 18.81 -2.00 21.88
C GLY A 156 17.78 -3.12 21.77
N GLU A 157 16.48 -2.81 21.73
CA GLU A 157 15.42 -3.82 21.61
C GLU A 157 15.36 -4.35 20.17
N ILE A 158 15.56 -5.66 20.01
CA ILE A 158 15.42 -6.38 18.74
C ILE A 158 14.04 -7.01 18.68
N PHE A 159 13.31 -6.69 17.62
CA PHE A 159 11.96 -7.18 17.40
C PHE A 159 12.02 -8.53 16.70
N THR A 160 11.13 -9.44 17.09
CA THR A 160 10.80 -10.60 16.26
C THR A 160 10.02 -10.17 15.02
N GLU A 161 10.02 -11.00 13.97
CA GLU A 161 9.18 -10.72 12.79
C GLU A 161 7.69 -10.63 13.15
N HIS A 162 7.23 -11.42 14.13
CA HIS A 162 5.84 -11.39 14.59
C HIS A 162 5.50 -10.06 15.25
N GLU A 163 6.35 -9.55 16.15
CA GLU A 163 6.14 -8.27 16.81
C GLU A 163 6.15 -7.11 15.81
N PHE A 164 7.12 -7.10 14.90
CA PHE A 164 7.17 -6.10 13.84
C PHE A 164 5.93 -6.15 12.95
N ASN A 165 5.48 -7.35 12.58
CA ASN A 165 4.28 -7.51 11.75
C ASN A 165 3.01 -7.02 12.45
N ARG A 166 2.83 -7.31 13.74
CA ARG A 166 1.70 -6.77 14.51
C ARG A 166 1.73 -5.25 14.59
N ALA A 167 2.90 -4.66 14.81
CA ALA A 167 3.07 -3.22 14.83
C ALA A 167 2.68 -2.59 13.49
N ILE A 168 3.15 -3.17 12.38
CA ILE A 168 2.78 -2.74 11.02
C ILE A 168 1.27 -2.82 10.80
N ASP A 169 0.62 -3.91 11.20
CA ASP A 169 -0.82 -4.10 10.99
C ASP A 169 -1.63 -3.02 11.72
N MET A 170 -1.25 -2.67 12.96
CA MET A 170 -1.87 -1.57 13.70
C MET A 170 -1.65 -0.22 13.01
N ILE A 171 -0.43 0.06 12.56
CA ILE A 171 -0.09 1.31 11.87
C ILE A 171 -0.85 1.44 10.56
N ILE A 172 -1.00 0.35 9.79
CA ILE A 172 -1.80 0.34 8.56
C ILE A 172 -3.23 0.76 8.84
N VAL A 173 -3.87 0.19 9.87
CA VAL A 173 -5.25 0.54 10.24
C VAL A 173 -5.33 2.02 10.62
N GLU A 174 -4.48 2.48 11.52
CA GLU A 174 -4.50 3.88 11.99
C GLU A 174 -4.26 4.88 10.86
N GLU A 175 -3.26 4.65 10.00
CA GLU A 175 -2.96 5.56 8.89
C GLU A 175 -4.06 5.54 7.83
N THR A 176 -4.69 4.38 7.58
CA THR A 176 -5.86 4.30 6.68
C THR A 176 -7.00 5.15 7.22
N GLU A 177 -7.33 5.04 8.50
CA GLU A 177 -8.40 5.82 9.12
C GLU A 177 -8.13 7.32 9.08
N VAL A 178 -6.89 7.73 9.36
CA VAL A 178 -6.48 9.13 9.24
C VAL A 178 -6.68 9.64 7.82
N GLN A 179 -6.24 8.90 6.81
CA GLN A 179 -6.40 9.31 5.41
C GLN A 179 -7.86 9.33 4.97
N GLU A 180 -8.70 8.42 5.47
CA GLU A 180 -10.15 8.42 5.21
C GLU A 180 -10.84 9.64 5.83
N ILE A 181 -10.49 10.02 7.05
CA ILE A 181 -10.99 11.23 7.70
C ILE A 181 -10.55 12.48 6.91
N LEU A 182 -9.28 12.56 6.52
CA LEU A 182 -8.76 13.67 5.72
C LEU A 182 -9.48 13.77 4.38
N ALA A 183 -9.70 12.65 3.69
CA ALA A 183 -10.47 12.61 2.45
C ALA A 183 -11.92 13.08 2.66
N GLY A 184 -12.57 12.63 3.73
CA GLY A 184 -13.92 13.07 4.09
C GLY A 184 -14.03 14.57 4.33
N LEU A 185 -12.97 15.20 4.89
CA LEU A 185 -12.89 16.65 5.11
C LEU A 185 -12.52 17.45 3.84
N ARG A 186 -11.97 16.82 2.79
CA ARG A 186 -11.76 17.49 1.48
C ARG A 186 -13.07 17.82 0.78
N GLU A 187 -14.11 17.03 1.02
CA GLU A 187 -15.46 17.25 0.46
C GLU A 187 -16.18 18.43 1.14
N GLY A 188 -15.69 18.90 2.29
CA GLY A 188 -16.27 20.01 3.03
C GLY A 188 -16.13 19.86 4.54
N ALA A 189 -16.53 20.90 5.26
CA ALA A 189 -16.46 20.89 6.72
C ALA A 189 -17.54 19.95 7.31
N LYS A 190 -17.11 18.97 8.10
CA LYS A 190 -18.00 17.93 8.67
C LYS A 190 -17.86 17.87 10.19
N SER A 191 -18.91 17.41 10.86
CA SER A 191 -18.83 17.10 12.29
C SER A 191 -18.22 15.72 12.50
N VAL A 192 -17.77 15.44 13.74
CA VAL A 192 -17.27 14.11 14.13
C VAL A 192 -18.35 13.05 13.94
N LYS A 193 -19.62 13.39 14.21
CA LYS A 193 -20.75 12.47 14.04
C LYS A 193 -20.99 12.13 12.56
N ASP A 194 -20.92 13.14 11.69
CA ASP A 194 -21.11 12.92 10.25
C ASP A 194 -19.96 12.09 9.66
N LEU A 195 -18.72 12.37 10.07
CA LEU A 195 -17.56 11.59 9.68
C LEU A 195 -17.69 10.13 10.15
N ALA A 196 -18.02 9.92 11.43
CA ALA A 196 -18.22 8.58 12.00
C ALA A 196 -19.29 7.78 11.24
N ALA A 197 -20.42 8.41 10.92
CA ALA A 197 -21.49 7.78 10.14
C ALA A 197 -21.04 7.44 8.72
N SER A 198 -20.43 8.39 8.00
CA SER A 198 -20.00 8.19 6.61
C SER A 198 -18.90 7.13 6.46
N LEU A 199 -17.99 7.07 7.44
CA LEU A 199 -16.84 6.15 7.42
C LEU A 199 -17.12 4.82 8.10
N SER A 200 -18.32 4.65 8.70
CA SER A 200 -18.64 3.48 9.53
C SER A 200 -17.61 3.24 10.66
N MET A 201 -17.15 4.33 11.29
CA MET A 201 -16.17 4.30 12.38
C MET A 201 -16.81 4.71 13.71
N PRO A 202 -16.34 4.18 14.86
CA PRO A 202 -16.80 4.66 16.16
C PRO A 202 -16.51 6.16 16.35
N VAL A 203 -17.49 6.90 16.87
CA VAL A 203 -17.40 8.36 17.12
C VAL A 203 -16.18 8.71 17.96
N GLU A 204 -15.88 7.90 18.99
CA GLU A 204 -14.73 8.08 19.86
C GLU A 204 -13.40 8.01 19.09
N LYS A 205 -13.30 7.09 18.12
CA LYS A 205 -12.10 6.90 17.31
C LYS A 205 -11.88 8.09 16.37
N VAL A 206 -12.94 8.52 15.68
CA VAL A 206 -12.91 9.72 14.84
C VAL A 206 -12.54 10.96 15.66
N PHE A 207 -13.11 11.10 16.85
CA PHE A 207 -12.80 12.21 17.75
C PHE A 207 -11.32 12.24 18.14
N ARG A 208 -10.75 11.09 18.54
CA ARG A 208 -9.32 10.96 18.86
C ARG A 208 -8.43 11.38 17.69
N HIS A 209 -8.74 10.91 16.48
CA HIS A 209 -8.01 11.26 15.26
C HIS A 209 -8.11 12.76 14.94
N ILE A 210 -9.31 13.36 15.00
CA ILE A 210 -9.51 14.78 14.75
C ILE A 210 -8.73 15.65 15.75
N LEU A 211 -8.73 15.29 17.04
CA LEU A 211 -7.94 16.02 18.04
C LEU A 211 -6.44 15.90 17.78
N ALA A 212 -5.95 14.72 17.39
CA ALA A 212 -4.54 14.53 17.01
C ALA A 212 -4.16 15.36 15.78
N LEU A 213 -5.01 15.36 14.74
CA LEU A 213 -4.82 16.15 13.52
C LEU A 213 -4.89 17.66 13.80
N LYS A 214 -5.77 18.10 14.70
CA LYS A 214 -5.84 19.51 15.14
C LYS A 214 -4.58 19.95 15.87
N ARG A 215 -4.05 19.12 16.79
CA ARG A 215 -2.79 19.41 17.50
C ARG A 215 -1.61 19.54 16.54
N ARG A 216 -1.62 18.79 15.43
CA ARG A 216 -0.59 18.83 14.38
C ARG A 216 -0.84 19.90 13.32
N GLY A 217 -1.91 20.70 13.42
CA GLY A 217 -2.22 21.77 12.48
C GLY A 217 -2.81 21.33 11.14
N PHE A 218 -3.19 20.06 10.97
CA PHE A 218 -3.83 19.58 9.72
C PHE A 218 -5.32 19.91 9.64
N VAL A 219 -5.98 20.06 10.80
CA VAL A 219 -7.43 20.27 10.90
C VAL A 219 -7.72 21.42 11.85
N ALA A 220 -8.66 22.29 11.49
CA ALA A 220 -9.12 23.39 12.33
C ALA A 220 -10.64 23.34 12.57
N LEU A 221 -11.07 23.94 13.67
CA LEU A 221 -12.49 24.19 13.92
C LEU A 221 -12.94 25.34 13.00
N LYS A 222 -13.87 25.09 12.08
CA LYS A 222 -14.39 26.11 11.18
C LYS A 222 -15.48 26.94 11.84
N ARG A 223 -16.49 26.27 12.40
CA ARG A 223 -17.62 26.88 13.12
C ARG A 223 -18.31 25.84 13.99
N ILE A 224 -19.19 26.30 14.86
CA ILE A 224 -20.08 25.44 15.65
C ILE A 224 -21.48 25.56 15.05
N ALA A 225 -22.07 24.45 14.61
CA ALA A 225 -23.44 24.39 14.11
C ALA A 225 -24.33 23.76 15.20
N GLY A 226 -25.11 24.59 15.89
CA GLY A 226 -25.88 24.15 17.07
C GLY A 226 -24.96 23.69 18.19
N ARG A 227 -24.95 22.38 18.49
CA ARG A 227 -24.06 21.75 19.49
C ARG A 227 -22.91 20.94 18.86
N SER A 228 -22.80 20.93 17.53
CA SER A 228 -21.81 20.14 16.80
C SER A 228 -20.68 21.02 16.26
N PRO A 229 -19.42 20.81 16.69
CA PRO A 229 -18.28 21.46 16.05
C PRO A 229 -18.06 20.90 14.63
N LEU A 230 -17.89 21.79 13.66
CA LEU A 230 -17.55 21.45 12.29
C LEU A 230 -16.06 21.69 12.04
N TYR A 231 -15.36 20.66 11.57
CA TYR A 231 -13.93 20.70 11.31
C TYR A 231 -13.66 20.84 9.82
N THR A 232 -12.56 21.48 9.46
CA THR A 232 -12.10 21.66 8.07
C THR A 232 -10.60 21.39 7.98
N LEU A 233 -10.12 21.03 6.81
CA LEU A 233 -8.69 20.97 6.54
C LEU A 233 -8.08 22.37 6.59
N VAL A 234 -6.87 22.45 7.15
CA VAL A 234 -6.02 23.63 7.06
C VAL A 234 -5.16 23.50 5.80
N PRO A 235 -5.12 24.50 4.92
CA PRO A 235 -4.17 24.52 3.82
C PRO A 235 -2.75 24.36 4.37
N GLN A 236 -2.04 23.33 3.94
CA GLN A 236 -0.62 23.19 4.25
C GLN A 236 0.13 24.06 3.25
N GLU A 237 0.94 25.01 3.72
CA GLU A 237 1.94 25.64 2.84
C GLU A 237 2.91 24.54 2.41
N VAL A 238 3.06 24.37 1.10
CA VAL A 238 3.99 23.41 0.48
C VAL A 238 5.36 24.05 0.34
#